data_AF-A0ABD2XBJ6-F1
#
_entry.id   AF-A0ABD2XBJ6-F1
#
_cell.length_a   1.000
_cell.length_b   1.000
_cell.length_c   1.000
_cell.angle_alpha   90.00
_cell.angle_beta   90.00
_cell.angle_gamma   90.00
#
_symmetry.space_group_name_H-M   'P 1'
#
loop_
_entity.id
_entity.type
_entity.pdbx_description
1 polymer ?
#
loop_
_entity_poly.entity_id
_entity_poly.type
_entity_poly.pdbx_seq_one_letter_code
_entity_poly.pdbx_strand_id
1 'polypeptide(L)'
;MAVVECLENRGYELDLNDALTVMKIFADYELFEKSANLENLAIKKTENIYLGPPNEALYDLIRLRPNELKKRYTFDILGLKARCCRLRKLPKKLAEACVMHLCEAVSRGVFQSWATKFFLDLTGCEFPVLCCEKIIENLKNEDLRNICLADTEPSS
;
A
#
# COMPACT_ATOMS: atom_id res chain seq x y z
N MET A 1 -3.04 -0.91 7.02
CA MET A 1 -2.77 -2.36 7.14
C MET A 1 -2.64 -2.89 8.56
N ALA A 2 -2.34 -2.07 9.59
CA ALA A 2 -2.26 -2.53 10.99
C ALA A 2 -3.45 -3.38 11.42
N VAL A 3 -4.65 -2.94 11.03
CA VAL A 3 -5.90 -3.62 11.37
C VAL A 3 -5.91 -5.02 10.78
N VAL A 4 -5.59 -5.16 9.49
CA VAL A 4 -5.46 -6.46 8.82
C VAL A 4 -4.38 -7.31 9.51
N GLU A 5 -3.17 -6.78 9.71
CA GLU A 5 -2.09 -7.52 10.36
C GLU A 5 -2.47 -7.95 11.78
N CYS A 6 -3.19 -7.09 12.53
CA CYS A 6 -3.69 -7.40 13.86
C CYS A 6 -4.77 -8.48 13.83
N LEU A 7 -5.62 -8.50 12.79
CA LEU A 7 -6.62 -9.54 12.59
C LEU A 7 -5.93 -10.87 12.25
N GLU A 8 -5.03 -10.87 11.27
CA GLU A 8 -4.25 -12.05 10.87
C GLU A 8 -3.43 -12.63 12.04
N ASN A 9 -2.73 -11.78 12.80
CA ASN A 9 -1.96 -12.20 13.99
C ASN A 9 -2.84 -12.77 15.12
N ARG A 10 -4.15 -12.47 15.11
CA ARG A 10 -5.13 -13.04 16.04
C ARG A 10 -5.79 -14.31 15.48
N GLY A 11 -5.35 -14.79 14.32
CA GLY A 11 -5.86 -15.99 13.66
C GLY A 11 -7.09 -15.74 12.79
N TYR A 12 -7.44 -14.48 12.49
CA TYR A 12 -8.46 -14.22 11.48
C TYR A 12 -7.88 -14.43 10.09
N GLU A 13 -8.45 -15.35 9.34
CA GLU A 13 -8.20 -15.46 7.90
C GLU A 13 -9.11 -14.48 7.19
N LEU A 14 -8.53 -13.40 6.65
CA LEU A 14 -9.29 -12.45 5.84
C LEU A 14 -9.67 -13.11 4.53
N ASP A 15 -10.97 -13.20 4.30
CA ASP A 15 -11.48 -13.66 3.03
C ASP A 15 -11.45 -12.54 1.98
N LEU A 16 -11.90 -12.88 0.76
CA LEU A 16 -11.94 -11.96 -0.37
C LEU A 16 -12.91 -10.79 -0.13
N ASN A 17 -14.01 -11.00 0.62
CA ASN A 17 -14.97 -9.96 0.95
C ASN A 17 -14.41 -8.99 2.01
N ASP A 18 -13.66 -9.50 2.97
CA ASP A 18 -12.94 -8.69 3.96
C ASP A 18 -11.90 -7.79 3.27
N ALA A 19 -11.13 -8.36 2.34
CA ALA A 19 -10.15 -7.63 1.53
C ALA A 19 -10.82 -6.47 0.74
N LEU A 20 -11.95 -6.76 0.10
CA LEU A 20 -12.75 -5.75 -0.61
C LEU A 20 -13.29 -4.66 0.30
N THR A 21 -13.74 -5.01 1.50
CA THR A 21 -14.22 -4.06 2.51
C THR A 21 -13.10 -3.12 2.93
N VAL A 22 -11.89 -3.65 3.16
CA VAL A 22 -10.70 -2.83 3.46
C VAL A 22 -10.36 -1.91 2.28
N MET A 23 -10.33 -2.42 1.04
CA MET A 23 -10.04 -1.59 -0.12
C MET A 23 -11.04 -0.45 -0.33
N LYS A 24 -12.34 -0.70 -0.10
CA LYS A 24 -13.40 0.33 -0.17
C LYS A 24 -13.16 1.43 0.86
N ILE A 25 -12.88 1.06 2.11
CA ILE A 25 -12.55 2.03 3.16
C ILE A 25 -11.37 2.92 2.73
N PHE A 26 -10.31 2.33 2.16
CA PHE A 26 -9.15 3.12 1.70
C PHE A 26 -9.48 4.04 0.52
N ALA A 27 -10.36 3.62 -0.39
CA ALA A 27 -10.86 4.46 -1.48
C ALA A 27 -11.65 5.67 -0.94
N ASP A 28 -12.55 5.43 0.00
CA ASP A 28 -13.44 6.45 0.58
C ASP A 28 -12.67 7.53 1.35
N TYR A 29 -11.49 7.21 1.88
CA TYR A 29 -10.59 8.19 2.51
C TYR A 29 -9.67 8.93 1.51
N GLU A 30 -9.88 8.77 0.20
CA GLU A 30 -9.09 9.36 -0.89
C GLU A 30 -7.59 9.08 -0.76
N LEU A 31 -7.21 7.95 -0.17
CA LEU A 31 -5.80 7.57 0.00
C LEU A 31 -5.11 7.33 -1.35
N PHE A 32 -5.87 7.15 -2.43
CA PHE A 32 -5.36 6.86 -3.78
C PHE A 32 -4.98 8.11 -4.58
N GLU A 33 -5.74 9.20 -4.44
CA GLU A 33 -5.49 10.44 -5.22
C GLU A 33 -4.39 11.32 -4.60
N LYS A 34 -4.21 11.25 -3.28
CA LYS A 34 -3.31 12.16 -2.56
C LYS A 34 -1.82 11.83 -2.71
N SER A 35 -1.44 10.62 -3.13
CA SER A 35 -0.02 10.21 -3.24
C SER A 35 0.68 10.71 -4.51
N ALA A 36 -0.05 10.95 -5.61
CA ALA A 36 0.51 11.37 -6.89
C ALA A 36 1.24 12.74 -6.85
N ASN A 37 0.94 13.58 -5.86
CA ASN A 37 1.48 14.94 -5.77
C ASN A 37 2.92 15.02 -5.23
N LEU A 38 3.55 13.90 -4.85
CA LEU A 38 4.83 13.92 -4.13
C LEU A 38 6.07 13.93 -5.02
N GLU A 39 5.99 13.40 -6.25
CA GLU A 39 7.13 13.34 -7.18
C GLU A 39 7.72 14.73 -7.48
N ASN A 40 6.89 15.79 -7.47
CA ASN A 40 7.32 17.14 -7.82
C ASN A 40 7.69 18.02 -6.62
N LEU A 41 7.26 17.70 -5.39
CA LEU A 41 7.25 18.70 -4.30
C LEU A 41 8.42 18.63 -3.30
N ALA A 42 9.23 17.57 -3.24
CA ALA A 42 10.07 17.41 -2.03
C ALA A 42 11.36 16.58 -2.08
N ILE A 43 11.83 16.14 -3.24
CA ILE A 43 12.96 15.21 -3.33
C ILE A 43 14.20 15.67 -2.52
N LYS A 44 14.59 16.95 -2.60
CA LYS A 44 15.80 17.45 -1.92
C LYS A 44 15.68 17.59 -0.40
N LYS A 45 14.48 17.79 0.16
CA LYS A 45 14.32 18.04 1.60
C LYS A 45 14.20 16.75 2.41
N THR A 46 13.94 15.62 1.75
CA THR A 46 13.76 14.31 2.38
C THR A 46 15.05 13.49 2.46
N GLU A 47 16.11 13.86 1.72
CA GLU A 47 17.41 13.15 1.68
C GLU A 47 18.08 13.04 3.06
N ASN A 48 17.94 14.06 3.91
CA ASN A 48 18.60 14.11 5.22
C ASN A 48 17.70 13.65 6.39
N ILE A 49 16.56 13.03 6.08
CA ILE A 49 15.60 12.57 7.10
C ILE A 49 15.66 11.06 7.18
N TYR A 50 16.20 10.55 8.29
CA TYR A 50 16.31 9.12 8.54
C TYR A 50 15.18 8.62 9.43
N LEU A 51 14.52 7.53 9.05
CA LEU A 51 13.38 6.96 9.78
C LEU A 51 13.79 5.75 10.63
N GLY A 52 14.21 6.01 11.88
CA GLY A 52 14.46 4.97 12.91
C GLY A 52 15.49 3.90 12.49
N PRO A 53 15.73 2.86 13.31
CA PRO A 53 16.53 1.71 12.91
C PRO A 53 15.74 0.75 12.00
N PRO A 54 16.35 0.20 10.94
CA PRO A 54 17.67 0.59 10.40
C PRO A 54 17.56 1.99 9.76
N ASN A 55 18.56 2.86 9.96
CA ASN A 55 18.55 4.28 9.53
C ASN A 55 18.40 4.41 8.00
N GLU A 56 17.18 4.27 7.49
CA GLU A 56 16.84 4.45 6.08
C GLU A 56 16.43 5.90 5.84
N ALA A 57 16.96 6.49 4.77
CA ALA A 57 16.54 7.82 4.38
C ALA A 57 15.09 7.75 3.88
N LEU A 58 14.27 8.72 4.28
CA LEU A 58 12.90 8.89 3.81
C LEU A 58 12.85 8.96 2.28
N TYR A 59 13.89 9.53 1.67
CA TYR A 59 14.07 9.54 0.22
C TYR A 59 14.12 8.14 -0.39
N ASP A 60 14.91 7.22 0.18
CA ASP A 60 15.02 5.85 -0.32
C ASP A 60 13.68 5.13 -0.14
N LEU A 61 13.00 5.37 0.98
CA LEU A 61 11.71 4.77 1.30
C LEU A 61 10.59 5.16 0.35
N ILE A 62 10.53 6.43 -0.04
CA ILE A 62 9.53 6.92 -1.00
C ILE A 62 9.69 6.25 -2.37
N ARG A 63 10.89 5.78 -2.70
CA ARG A 63 11.25 5.18 -3.99
C ARG A 63 11.24 3.66 -4.01
N LEU A 64 11.12 3.01 -2.86
CA LEU A 64 11.02 1.55 -2.79
C LEU A 64 9.75 1.07 -3.51
N ARG A 65 9.83 -0.15 -4.06
CA ARG A 65 8.64 -0.77 -4.62
C ARG A 65 7.63 -1.11 -3.52
N PRO A 66 6.32 -1.04 -3.80
CA PRO A 66 5.27 -1.40 -2.85
C PRO A 66 5.49 -2.74 -2.12
N ASN A 67 5.89 -3.77 -2.85
CA ASN A 67 6.17 -5.10 -2.30
C ASN A 67 7.42 -5.14 -1.40
N GLU A 68 8.44 -4.33 -1.69
CA GLU A 68 9.62 -4.20 -0.84
C GLU A 68 9.31 -3.42 0.43
N LEU A 69 8.53 -2.34 0.30
CA LEU A 69 8.02 -1.55 1.43
C LEU A 69 7.17 -2.41 2.37
N LYS A 70 6.21 -3.18 1.84
CA LYS A 70 5.39 -4.11 2.62
C LYS A 70 6.23 -5.09 3.44
N LYS A 71 7.30 -5.65 2.85
CA LYS A 71 8.19 -6.60 3.56
C LYS A 71 8.99 -5.94 4.68
N ARG A 72 9.40 -4.67 4.49
CA ARG A 72 10.23 -3.92 5.46
C ARG A 72 9.40 -3.24 6.55
N TYR A 73 8.19 -2.82 6.20
CA TYR A 73 7.30 -2.05 7.06
C TYR A 73 5.97 -2.79 7.21
N THR A 74 5.80 -3.44 8.35
CA THR A 74 4.48 -3.71 8.89
C THR A 74 3.84 -2.40 9.32
N PHE A 75 2.55 -2.27 9.01
CA PHE A 75 1.78 -1.05 9.21
C PHE A 75 1.34 -0.95 10.66
N ASP A 76 2.19 -1.27 11.64
CA ASP A 76 1.89 -0.90 13.02
C ASP A 76 1.77 0.63 13.06
N ILE A 77 0.56 1.12 13.32
CA ILE A 77 0.24 2.54 13.49
C ILE A 77 1.13 3.15 14.58
N LEU A 78 1.54 2.38 15.59
CA LEU A 78 2.51 2.78 16.60
C LEU A 78 3.93 2.88 16.00
N GLY A 79 4.32 1.97 15.11
CA GLY A 79 5.60 1.99 14.41
C GLY A 79 5.75 3.13 13.40
N LEU A 80 4.69 3.49 12.67
CA LEU A 80 4.67 4.65 11.77
C LEU A 80 4.66 5.94 12.61
N LYS A 81 3.81 6.04 13.64
CA LYS A 81 3.72 7.23 14.50
C LYS A 81 4.99 7.45 15.34
N ALA A 82 5.63 6.39 15.85
CA ALA A 82 6.90 6.45 16.58
C ALA A 82 8.08 6.80 15.65
N ARG A 83 8.14 6.25 14.42
CA ARG A 83 9.18 6.59 13.43
C ARG A 83 8.96 7.96 12.79
N CYS A 84 7.72 8.45 12.71
CA CYS A 84 7.34 9.75 12.14
C CYS A 84 7.56 10.94 13.09
N CYS A 85 8.04 10.76 14.32
CA CYS A 85 8.41 11.88 15.20
C CYS A 85 9.43 12.83 14.54
N ARG A 86 10.24 12.30 13.61
CA ARG A 86 11.24 13.06 12.84
C ARG A 86 10.63 13.82 11.65
N LEU A 87 9.44 13.44 11.18
CA LEU A 87 8.69 14.21 10.17
C LEU A 87 8.21 15.55 10.73
N ARG A 88 8.21 15.75 12.05
CA ARG A 88 8.00 17.08 12.67
C ARG A 88 9.01 18.14 12.20
N LYS A 89 10.15 17.73 11.64
CA LYS A 89 11.15 18.63 11.03
C LYS A 89 10.73 19.16 9.65
N LEU A 90 9.74 18.52 9.02
CA LEU A 90 9.22 18.95 7.72
C LEU A 90 8.10 19.97 7.90
N PRO A 91 7.89 20.86 6.91
CA PRO A 91 6.65 21.61 6.81
C PRO A 91 5.44 20.67 6.89
N LYS A 92 4.41 21.06 7.64
CA LYS A 92 3.22 20.22 7.91
C LYS A 92 2.66 19.54 6.65
N LYS A 93 2.44 20.31 5.58
CA LYS A 93 1.93 19.78 4.30
C LYS A 93 2.84 18.70 3.69
N LEU A 94 4.15 18.86 3.83
CA LEU A 94 5.11 17.89 3.32
C LEU A 94 5.17 16.64 4.21
N ALA A 95 5.14 16.80 5.53
CA ALA A 95 5.04 15.67 6.45
C ALA A 95 3.78 14.84 6.16
N GLU A 96 2.63 15.49 5.98
CA GLU A 96 1.35 14.85 5.64
C GLU A 96 1.44 14.12 4.30
N ALA A 97 1.98 14.77 3.27
CA ALA A 97 2.16 14.14 1.96
C ALA A 97 3.05 12.88 2.07
N CYS A 98 4.19 12.95 2.78
CA CYS A 98 5.09 11.81 2.93
C CYS A 98 4.42 10.64 3.66
N VAL A 99 3.67 10.92 4.72
CA VAL A 99 2.89 9.88 5.43
C VAL A 99 1.86 9.27 4.49
N MET A 100 1.12 10.08 3.75
CA MET A 100 0.11 9.60 2.80
C MET A 100 0.72 8.70 1.72
N HIS A 101 1.86 9.10 1.14
CA HIS A 101 2.58 8.30 0.14
C HIS A 101 3.06 6.97 0.70
N LEU A 102 3.68 6.96 1.88
CA LEU A 102 4.12 5.71 2.51
C LEU A 102 2.93 4.79 2.86
N CYS A 103 1.85 5.37 3.38
CA CYS A 103 0.63 4.63 3.66
C CYS A 103 0.05 4.00 2.39
N GLU A 104 -0.01 4.77 1.30
CA GLU A 104 -0.49 4.31 0.00
C GLU A 104 0.41 3.21 -0.57
N ALA A 105 1.72 3.38 -0.56
CA ALA A 105 2.68 2.42 -1.10
C ALA A 105 2.69 1.09 -0.32
N VAL A 106 2.63 1.12 1.03
CA VAL A 106 2.52 -0.10 1.83
C VAL A 106 1.18 -0.80 1.59
N SER A 107 0.08 -0.03 1.52
CA SER A 107 -1.25 -0.59 1.26
C SER A 107 -1.33 -1.21 -0.14
N ARG A 108 -0.68 -0.58 -1.14
CA ARG A 108 -0.58 -1.10 -2.51
C ARG A 108 0.06 -2.48 -2.55
N GLY A 109 1.15 -2.73 -1.81
CA GLY A 109 1.76 -4.06 -1.78
C GLY A 109 0.83 -5.14 -1.22
N VAL A 110 -0.09 -4.77 -0.33
CA VAL A 110 -1.10 -5.70 0.20
C VAL A 110 -2.20 -5.90 -0.81
N PHE A 111 -2.70 -4.82 -1.40
CA PHE A 111 -3.74 -4.89 -2.42
C PHE A 111 -3.28 -5.66 -3.65
N GLN A 112 -2.00 -5.57 -4.02
CA GLN A 112 -1.39 -6.42 -5.05
C GLN A 112 -1.46 -7.90 -4.69
N SER A 113 -1.19 -8.26 -3.42
CA SER A 113 -1.28 -9.66 -3.00
C SER A 113 -2.72 -10.20 -3.11
N TRP A 114 -3.71 -9.38 -2.76
CA TRP A 114 -5.13 -9.76 -2.90
C TRP A 114 -5.57 -9.79 -4.36
N ALA A 115 -5.29 -8.74 -5.12
CA ALA A 115 -5.66 -8.64 -6.53
C ALA A 115 -5.03 -9.74 -7.38
N THR A 116 -3.80 -10.20 -7.09
CA THR A 116 -3.22 -11.36 -7.76
C THR A 116 -4.07 -12.61 -7.54
N LYS A 117 -4.59 -12.83 -6.33
CA LYS A 117 -5.46 -13.97 -6.03
C LYS A 117 -6.76 -13.88 -6.84
N PHE A 118 -7.43 -12.73 -6.79
CA PHE A 118 -8.64 -12.46 -7.59
C PHE A 118 -8.39 -12.63 -9.10
N PHE A 119 -7.28 -12.12 -9.61
CA PHE A 119 -6.95 -12.18 -11.02
C PHE A 119 -6.70 -13.62 -11.48
N LEU A 120 -6.06 -14.45 -10.64
CA LEU A 120 -5.85 -15.86 -10.93
C LEU A 120 -7.17 -16.64 -10.94
N ASP A 121 -8.07 -16.35 -9.99
CA ASP A 121 -9.39 -16.96 -9.90
C ASP A 121 -10.25 -16.57 -11.13
N LEU A 122 -10.28 -15.28 -11.48
CA LEU A 122 -11.04 -14.73 -12.62
C LEU A 122 -10.56 -15.26 -13.98
N THR A 123 -9.24 -15.43 -14.15
CA THR A 123 -8.65 -15.87 -15.43
C THR A 123 -8.51 -17.39 -15.55
N GLY A 124 -8.87 -18.16 -14.53
CA GLY A 124 -8.75 -19.62 -14.55
C GLY A 124 -7.33 -20.14 -14.82
N CYS A 125 -6.30 -19.36 -14.44
CA CYS A 125 -4.88 -19.64 -14.74
C CYS A 125 -4.49 -19.70 -16.24
N GLU A 126 -5.14 -18.94 -17.12
CA GLU A 126 -4.73 -18.85 -18.54
C GLU A 126 -3.29 -18.35 -18.75
N PHE A 127 -2.70 -17.70 -17.74
CA PHE A 127 -1.33 -17.19 -17.76
C PHE A 127 -0.47 -17.81 -16.64
N PRO A 128 0.85 -17.95 -16.85
CA PRO A 128 1.76 -18.26 -15.76
C PRO A 128 1.63 -17.21 -14.64
N VAL A 129 1.64 -17.66 -13.38
CA VAL A 129 1.51 -16.79 -12.17
C VAL A 129 2.43 -15.57 -12.24
N LEU A 130 3.66 -15.76 -12.72
CA LEU A 130 4.68 -14.72 -12.83
C LEU A 130 4.31 -13.59 -13.82
N CYS A 131 3.50 -13.90 -14.83
CA CYS A 131 2.94 -12.89 -15.74
C CYS A 131 1.83 -12.07 -15.06
N CYS A 132 0.93 -12.75 -14.33
CA CYS A 132 -0.12 -12.11 -13.54
C CYS A 132 0.49 -11.14 -12.52
N GLU A 133 1.52 -11.59 -11.79
CA GLU A 133 2.24 -10.75 -10.82
C GLU A 133 2.83 -9.50 -11.46
N LYS A 134 3.44 -9.61 -12.65
CA LYS A 134 3.99 -8.45 -13.37
C LYS A 134 2.93 -7.47 -13.85
N ILE A 135 1.77 -7.95 -14.27
CA ILE A 135 0.65 -7.09 -14.65
C ILE A 135 0.19 -6.32 -13.41
N ILE A 136 -0.11 -7.05 -12.33
CA ILE A 136 -0.59 -6.51 -11.05
C ILE A 136 0.42 -5.54 -10.42
N GLU A 137 1.73 -5.78 -10.55
CA GLU A 137 2.78 -4.91 -9.99
C GLU A 137 2.70 -3.46 -10.51
N ASN A 138 2.23 -3.28 -11.74
CA ASN A 138 2.18 -1.97 -12.41
C ASN A 138 0.86 -1.20 -12.17
N LEU A 139 -0.12 -1.83 -11.51
CA LEU A 139 -1.44 -1.26 -11.30
C LEU A 139 -1.49 -0.32 -10.11
N LYS A 140 -2.31 0.73 -10.21
CA LYS A 140 -2.61 1.63 -9.09
C LYS A 140 -3.67 0.99 -8.19
N ASN A 141 -3.83 1.49 -6.97
CA ASN A 141 -4.80 0.94 -6.02
C ASN A 141 -6.24 0.94 -6.55
N GLU A 142 -6.60 1.91 -7.39
CA GLU A 142 -7.91 1.95 -8.06
C GLU A 142 -8.09 0.76 -9.02
N ASP A 143 -7.10 0.51 -9.87
CA ASP A 143 -7.10 -0.63 -10.79
C ASP A 143 -7.16 -1.96 -10.02
N LEU A 144 -6.37 -2.08 -8.95
CA LEU A 144 -6.36 -3.25 -8.07
C LEU A 144 -7.73 -3.50 -7.43
N ARG A 145 -8.40 -2.44 -6.97
CA ARG A 145 -9.76 -2.52 -6.43
C ARG A 145 -10.75 -2.96 -7.49
N ASN A 146 -10.64 -2.44 -8.71
CA ASN A 146 -11.56 -2.79 -9.80
C ASN A 146 -11.43 -4.26 -10.20
N ILE A 147 -10.22 -4.82 -10.19
CA ILE A 147 -10.00 -6.27 -10.37
C ILE A 147 -10.72 -7.06 -9.29
N CYS A 148 -10.61 -6.65 -8.03
CA CYS A 148 -11.28 -7.35 -6.93
C CYS A 148 -12.81 -7.25 -7.02
N LEU A 149 -13.36 -6.16 -7.56
CA LEU A 149 -14.80 -6.00 -7.74
C LEU A 149 -15.37 -6.87 -8.86
N ALA A 150 -14.59 -7.08 -9.93
CA ALA A 150 -15.02 -7.87 -11.09
C ALA A 150 -15.35 -9.33 -10.73
N ASP A 151 -14.78 -9.86 -9.64
CA ASP A 151 -15.07 -11.21 -9.13
C ASP A 151 -16.37 -11.29 -8.31
N THR A 152 -16.88 -10.14 -7.83
CA THR A 152 -18.08 -10.08 -6.99
C THR A 152 -19.37 -9.74 -7.71
N GLU A 153 -19.31 -9.37 -9.00
CA GLU A 153 -20.51 -9.21 -9.82
C GLU A 153 -20.93 -10.58 -10.36
N PRO A 154 -22.13 -11.09 -10.00
CA PRO A 154 -22.61 -12.33 -10.59
C PRO A 154 -22.73 -12.14 -12.10
N SER A 155 -22.03 -12.98 -12.85
CA SER A 155 -22.19 -13.11 -14.29
C SER A 155 -23.67 -13.32 -14.61
N SER A 156 -24.28 -12.30 -15.21
CA SER A 156 -25.69 -12.28 -15.61
C SER A 156 -25.95 -13.19 -16.82
#